data_AF-P0A3W8-F1
#
_entry.id   AF-P0A3W8-F1
#
_cell.length_a   1.000
_cell.length_b   1.000
_cell.length_c   1.000
_cell.angle_alpha   90.00
_cell.angle_beta   90.00
_cell.angle_gamma   90.00
#
_symmetry.space_group_name_H-M   'P 1'
#
loop_
_entity.id
_entity.type
_entity.pdbx_description
1 polymer ?
#
loop_
_entity_poly.entity_id
_entity_poly.type
_entity_poly.pdbx_seq_one_letter_code
_entity_poly.pdbx_strand_id
1 'polypeptide(L)'
;MDLSGNEKSRPWKKANVSSSTISDIQMTNGENLESGSPTRTEVLSPRLDDGSVDSSSSLYSGSEHGNQAEIQKELSALFSNMSLPGNDRRPDEYILVRQTGQDAFTGIAKGNLDHMPTKAEFNACCRLYRDGAGNYYPPPLAFDKISVPAQLEETWGMMEAKERNKLRFQYKLDVWNHAHADMGITGTEIFYQTDKNIKLDRNYKLRPEDRYVQTERYGRREIQKRYQHELQAGSLLPDIMIKTPKNDIHFVYRFAGDNYANKQFSEFEHTVKRRYGGETEIKLKSKSGIMHDSKYLESWERGSADIRFAEFVGENRAHNRQFPTATVNMGQQPDGQGGLTRDRHVSVEFLMQSAPNSPWAQALKKGELWDRVQLLARDGNRYLSPHRLEYSDPEHFTELMNRVGLPASMGRQSHAASIKFEKFDAQAAVIVINGPELRDIHDLSPENLQNVSTKDVIVADRNENGQRTGTYTSVAEYERLQLRLPADAAGVLGEAADKYSRDFVRPEPASRPISDSRRIYESRPRSQSVNSF
;
A
#
# COMPACT_ATOMS: atom_id res chain seq x y z
N MET A 1 48.08 41.71 24.10
CA MET A 1 48.52 40.67 25.05
C MET A 1 47.87 39.39 24.61
N ASP A 2 48.68 38.55 23.98
CA ASP A 2 48.35 37.16 23.66
C ASP A 2 47.95 36.39 24.91
N LEU A 3 47.10 35.38 24.75
CA LEU A 3 47.48 33.98 24.97
C LEU A 3 46.32 33.05 24.57
N SER A 4 46.53 32.37 23.46
CA SER A 4 45.81 31.20 22.95
C SER A 4 45.76 30.04 23.96
N GLY A 5 44.62 29.37 24.06
CA GLY A 5 44.45 28.09 24.75
C GLY A 5 43.62 27.14 23.92
N ASN A 6 44.30 26.18 23.27
CA ASN A 6 43.78 25.20 22.33
C ASN A 6 43.42 23.92 23.10
N GLU A 7 42.15 23.56 23.20
CA GLU A 7 41.73 22.27 23.78
C GLU A 7 41.07 21.37 22.73
N LYS A 8 41.86 20.36 22.31
CA LYS A 8 41.42 19.21 21.54
C LYS A 8 40.67 18.24 22.47
N SER A 9 39.40 17.96 22.19
CA SER A 9 38.67 16.85 22.82
C SER A 9 37.89 16.01 21.80
N ARG A 10 38.60 14.96 21.36
CA ARG A 10 38.19 13.57 21.06
C ARG A 10 36.91 13.28 20.23
N PRO A 11 37.03 12.52 19.12
CA PRO A 11 35.88 12.00 18.39
C PRO A 11 35.26 10.82 19.15
N TRP A 12 33.97 10.92 19.47
CA TRP A 12 33.20 9.83 20.06
C TRP A 12 32.89 8.78 19.00
N LYS A 13 33.58 7.62 19.09
CA LYS A 13 33.10 6.33 18.59
C LYS A 13 31.78 6.00 19.30
N LYS A 14 30.67 5.89 18.57
CA LYS A 14 29.45 5.25 19.07
C LYS A 14 29.03 4.10 18.14
N ALA A 15 29.18 2.90 18.71
CA ALA A 15 28.41 1.68 18.58
C ALA A 15 27.84 1.30 17.20
N ASN A 16 28.42 0.22 16.64
CA ASN A 16 27.75 -0.74 15.76
C ASN A 16 26.33 -1.03 16.25
N VAL A 17 25.33 -0.56 15.52
CA VAL A 17 24.00 -1.17 15.53
C VAL A 17 23.97 -2.16 14.39
N SER A 18 24.00 -3.44 14.75
CA SER A 18 23.82 -4.57 13.84
C SER A 18 22.47 -4.46 13.15
N SER A 19 22.47 -3.97 11.92
CA SER A 19 21.36 -4.13 10.99
C SER A 19 21.30 -5.62 10.64
N SER A 20 20.31 -6.33 11.19
CA SER A 20 20.00 -7.71 10.81
C SER A 20 19.61 -7.73 9.34
N THR A 21 20.54 -8.20 8.54
CA THR A 21 20.48 -8.45 7.10
C THR A 21 19.29 -9.36 6.77
N ILE A 22 18.23 -8.82 6.17
CA ILE A 22 17.32 -9.65 5.37
C ILE A 22 18.14 -10.07 4.15
N SER A 23 18.68 -11.27 4.25
CA SER A 23 19.54 -11.87 3.24
C SER A 23 18.66 -12.30 2.07
N ASP A 24 18.93 -11.77 0.88
CA ASP A 24 18.43 -12.31 -0.37
C ASP A 24 18.75 -13.81 -0.42
N ILE A 25 17.71 -14.63 -0.41
CA ILE A 25 17.86 -16.07 -0.66
C ILE A 25 18.16 -16.22 -2.15
N GLN A 26 19.44 -16.26 -2.49
CA GLN A 26 19.93 -16.85 -3.73
C GLN A 26 19.65 -18.35 -3.68
N MET A 27 18.63 -18.80 -4.42
CA MET A 27 18.57 -20.19 -4.89
C MET A 27 19.30 -20.21 -6.24
N THR A 28 20.44 -20.89 -6.26
CA THR A 28 21.30 -21.10 -7.43
C THR A 28 20.61 -22.06 -8.41
N ASN A 29 20.47 -21.65 -9.68
CA ASN A 29 20.17 -22.55 -10.79
C ASN A 29 21.42 -23.38 -11.11
N GLY A 30 21.28 -24.71 -11.08
CA GLY A 30 22.21 -25.65 -11.69
C GLY A 30 21.94 -25.79 -13.19
N GLU A 31 23.02 -26.00 -13.93
CA GLU A 31 23.19 -25.81 -15.37
C GLU A 31 22.61 -26.94 -16.26
N ASN A 32 22.30 -26.54 -17.50
CA ASN A 32 22.22 -27.27 -18.78
C ASN A 32 22.48 -28.80 -18.80
N LEU A 33 21.55 -29.57 -19.40
CA LEU A 33 21.83 -30.40 -20.59
C LEU A 33 20.53 -30.96 -21.25
N GLU A 34 20.43 -30.69 -22.55
CA GLU A 34 19.83 -31.42 -23.69
C GLU A 34 18.72 -32.51 -23.54
N SER A 35 17.63 -32.27 -24.30
CA SER A 35 16.84 -33.19 -25.13
C SER A 35 16.21 -34.49 -24.56
N GLY A 36 14.88 -34.57 -24.62
CA GLY A 36 14.14 -35.85 -24.64
C GLY A 36 12.72 -35.76 -24.06
N SER A 37 11.71 -35.97 -24.89
CA SER A 37 10.27 -35.94 -24.54
C SER A 37 9.80 -37.19 -23.76
N PRO A 38 8.51 -37.30 -23.34
CA PRO A 38 8.07 -37.06 -21.98
C PRO A 38 7.53 -38.34 -21.31
N THR A 39 7.97 -38.67 -20.09
CA THR A 39 7.24 -39.67 -19.31
C THR A 39 7.48 -39.52 -17.81
N ARG A 40 6.37 -39.60 -17.06
CA ARG A 40 6.26 -39.95 -15.64
C ARG A 40 6.73 -38.91 -14.60
N THR A 41 5.74 -38.41 -13.87
CA THR A 41 5.89 -37.75 -12.57
C THR A 41 6.49 -38.75 -11.58
N GLU A 42 7.80 -38.67 -11.33
CA GLU A 42 8.45 -39.33 -10.21
C GLU A 42 8.63 -38.34 -9.05
N VAL A 43 8.22 -38.80 -7.88
CA VAL A 43 8.37 -38.16 -6.58
C VAL A 43 9.87 -38.16 -6.24
N LEU A 44 10.48 -36.97 -6.23
CA LEU A 44 11.87 -36.79 -5.81
C LEU A 44 11.96 -36.77 -4.28
N SER A 45 12.22 -37.94 -3.69
CA SER A 45 12.86 -38.04 -2.37
C SER A 45 14.38 -37.88 -2.54
N PRO A 46 15.09 -37.04 -1.77
CA PRO A 46 16.55 -37.02 -1.80
C PRO A 46 17.07 -38.27 -1.08
N ARG A 47 17.71 -39.16 -1.86
CA ARG A 47 18.61 -40.22 -1.37
C ARG A 47 19.78 -39.58 -0.62
N LEU A 48 20.04 -40.04 0.59
CA LEU A 48 21.35 -39.93 1.25
C LEU A 48 21.98 -41.31 1.22
N ASP A 49 23.16 -41.38 0.61
CA ASP A 49 23.99 -42.58 0.47
C ASP A 49 24.71 -42.95 1.78
N ASP A 50 24.98 -44.25 1.82
CA ASP A 50 25.55 -45.16 2.81
C ASP A 50 26.84 -44.73 3.54
N GLY A 51 27.01 -45.24 4.76
CA GLY A 51 28.13 -44.96 5.65
C GLY A 51 28.10 -45.73 6.98
N SER A 52 28.12 -47.06 6.90
CA SER A 52 28.51 -48.07 7.90
C SER A 52 29.39 -47.58 9.09
N VAL A 53 28.96 -47.81 10.34
CA VAL A 53 29.62 -48.69 11.34
C VAL A 53 28.80 -48.84 12.64
N ASP A 54 28.42 -50.10 12.88
CA ASP A 54 28.17 -50.88 14.10
C ASP A 54 28.03 -50.27 15.52
N SER A 55 26.99 -50.84 16.19
CA SER A 55 26.95 -51.30 17.58
C SER A 55 26.87 -50.28 18.72
N SER A 56 25.70 -50.16 19.36
CA SER A 56 25.34 -50.97 20.54
C SER A 56 24.13 -50.41 21.31
N SER A 57 23.31 -51.36 21.76
CA SER A 57 22.08 -51.26 22.57
C SER A 57 22.10 -50.24 23.72
N SER A 58 21.03 -49.46 23.86
CA SER A 58 20.09 -49.58 25.01
C SER A 58 18.99 -48.52 24.95
N LEU A 59 17.75 -49.01 24.96
CA LEU A 59 16.59 -48.47 25.68
C LEU A 59 16.53 -46.94 25.89
N TYR A 60 15.81 -46.22 25.03
CA TYR A 60 14.83 -45.20 25.44
C TYR A 60 13.98 -44.84 24.22
N SER A 61 12.76 -45.41 24.20
CA SER A 61 11.74 -45.14 23.19
C SER A 61 11.04 -43.83 23.55
N GLY A 62 11.37 -42.75 22.84
CA GLY A 62 10.71 -41.45 22.92
C GLY A 62 10.25 -41.07 21.52
N SER A 63 8.94 -40.96 21.33
CA SER A 63 8.27 -40.81 20.05
C SER A 63 8.53 -39.45 19.39
N GLU A 64 9.40 -39.39 18.38
CA GLU A 64 9.54 -38.20 17.51
C GLU A 64 8.64 -38.27 16.26
N HIS A 65 7.95 -39.38 16.02
CA HIS A 65 7.04 -39.54 14.87
C HIS A 65 5.58 -39.08 15.12
N GLY A 66 5.24 -38.64 16.33
CA GLY A 66 3.90 -38.13 16.65
C GLY A 66 3.61 -36.73 16.07
N ASN A 67 4.59 -35.83 16.12
CA ASN A 67 4.36 -34.42 15.77
C ASN A 67 4.18 -34.17 14.27
N GLN A 68 4.87 -34.89 13.38
CA GLN A 68 4.75 -34.64 11.94
C GLN A 68 3.40 -35.09 11.37
N ALA A 69 2.85 -36.20 11.86
CA ALA A 69 1.57 -36.72 11.40
C ALA A 69 0.39 -35.89 11.93
N GLU A 70 0.47 -35.38 13.16
CA GLU A 70 -0.53 -34.44 13.70
C GLU A 70 -0.48 -33.08 13.00
N ILE A 71 0.72 -32.54 12.74
CA ILE A 71 0.88 -31.30 11.94
C ILE A 71 0.31 -31.48 10.53
N GLN A 72 0.56 -32.62 9.86
CA GLN A 72 -0.04 -32.89 8.54
C GLN A 72 -1.56 -33.04 8.59
N LYS A 73 -2.12 -33.62 9.67
CA LYS A 73 -3.57 -33.82 9.83
C LYS A 73 -4.29 -32.51 10.17
N GLU A 74 -3.68 -31.66 11.00
CA GLU A 74 -4.13 -30.29 11.28
C GLU A 74 -4.03 -29.41 10.04
N LEU A 75 -2.93 -29.49 9.29
CA LEU A 75 -2.77 -28.81 8.01
C LEU A 75 -3.85 -29.26 7.01
N SER A 76 -4.15 -30.56 6.92
CA SER A 76 -5.20 -31.09 6.03
C SER A 76 -6.60 -30.59 6.37
N ALA A 77 -6.95 -30.50 7.67
CA ALA A 77 -8.21 -29.92 8.13
C ALA A 77 -8.28 -28.39 7.95
N LEU A 78 -7.13 -27.70 8.03
CA LEU A 78 -6.98 -26.28 7.72
C LEU A 78 -7.10 -26.01 6.20
N PHE A 79 -6.54 -26.89 5.36
CA PHE A 79 -6.59 -26.79 3.90
C PHE A 79 -8.02 -26.93 3.35
N SER A 80 -8.89 -27.74 3.97
CA SER A 80 -10.29 -27.86 3.54
C SER A 80 -11.11 -26.56 3.67
N ASN A 81 -10.63 -25.58 4.44
CA ASN A 81 -11.31 -24.29 4.65
C ASN A 81 -10.55 -23.08 4.09
N MET A 82 -9.35 -23.28 3.51
CA MET A 82 -8.46 -22.19 3.07
C MET A 82 -8.04 -22.35 1.62
N SER A 83 -9.03 -22.17 0.76
CA SER A 83 -8.88 -21.96 -0.66
C SER A 83 -8.48 -20.51 -0.93
N LEU A 84 -7.79 -20.26 -2.05
CA LEU A 84 -7.65 -18.90 -2.59
C LEU A 84 -9.03 -18.20 -2.54
N PRO A 85 -9.09 -16.88 -2.26
CA PRO A 85 -10.36 -16.20 -2.11
C PRO A 85 -11.21 -16.31 -3.39
N GLY A 86 -12.17 -17.25 -3.41
CA GLY A 86 -13.00 -17.52 -4.59
C GLY A 86 -13.37 -19.00 -4.83
N ASN A 87 -13.60 -19.81 -3.79
CA ASN A 87 -13.78 -21.28 -3.89
C ASN A 87 -15.00 -21.77 -4.71
N ASP A 88 -15.83 -20.86 -5.23
CA ASP A 88 -16.76 -21.22 -6.28
C ASP A 88 -15.99 -21.20 -7.60
N ARG A 89 -15.76 -22.37 -8.21
CA ARG A 89 -15.16 -22.47 -9.55
C ARG A 89 -15.90 -21.55 -10.50
N ARG A 90 -15.27 -20.44 -10.87
CA ARG A 90 -15.87 -19.40 -11.69
C ARG A 90 -15.29 -19.46 -13.10
N PRO A 91 -16.11 -19.17 -14.13
CA PRO A 91 -15.60 -19.05 -15.50
C PRO A 91 -14.59 -17.90 -15.65
N ASP A 92 -14.48 -16.99 -14.68
CA ASP A 92 -13.56 -15.86 -14.69
C ASP A 92 -12.60 -15.85 -13.49
N GLU A 93 -12.38 -17.01 -12.83
CA GLU A 93 -11.50 -17.11 -11.65
C GLU A 93 -10.04 -16.74 -11.95
N TYR A 94 -9.61 -16.90 -13.21
CA TYR A 94 -8.35 -16.33 -13.69
C TYR A 94 -8.47 -15.77 -15.12
N ILE A 95 -7.57 -14.84 -15.45
CA ILE A 95 -7.34 -14.29 -16.79
C ILE A 95 -5.87 -14.49 -17.15
N LEU A 96 -5.61 -14.98 -18.37
CA LEU A 96 -4.26 -15.07 -18.93
C LEU A 96 -4.02 -13.85 -19.83
N VAL A 97 -2.99 -13.07 -19.50
CA VAL A 97 -2.61 -11.87 -20.26
C VAL A 97 -1.29 -12.12 -20.98
N ARG A 98 -1.26 -11.83 -22.27
CA ARG A 98 -0.05 -11.88 -23.11
C ARG A 98 0.19 -10.54 -23.80
N GLN A 99 1.46 -10.22 -24.01
CA GLN A 99 1.86 -9.07 -24.80
C GLN A 99 1.76 -9.41 -26.30
N THR A 100 1.17 -8.53 -27.09
CA THR A 100 0.96 -8.71 -28.55
C THR A 100 1.64 -7.64 -29.40
N GLY A 101 2.30 -6.68 -28.75
CA GLY A 101 3.06 -5.61 -29.38
C GLY A 101 3.61 -4.63 -28.34
N GLN A 102 4.19 -3.53 -28.81
CA GLN A 102 4.63 -2.45 -27.92
C GLN A 102 3.42 -1.79 -27.25
N ASP A 103 3.38 -1.87 -25.92
CA ASP A 103 2.26 -1.42 -25.07
C ASP A 103 0.89 -1.99 -25.47
N ALA A 104 0.86 -3.19 -26.07
CA ALA A 104 -0.35 -3.86 -26.53
C ALA A 104 -0.49 -5.23 -25.88
N PHE A 105 -1.66 -5.48 -25.30
CA PHE A 105 -1.95 -6.68 -24.51
C PHE A 105 -3.30 -7.26 -24.90
N THR A 106 -3.41 -8.58 -24.82
CA THR A 106 -4.69 -9.28 -24.90
C THR A 106 -4.86 -10.15 -23.67
N GLY A 107 -6.10 -10.27 -23.20
CA GLY A 107 -6.49 -11.12 -22.08
C GLY A 107 -7.50 -12.15 -22.54
N ILE A 108 -7.46 -13.34 -21.93
CA ILE A 108 -8.48 -14.37 -22.11
C ILE A 108 -8.86 -14.91 -20.73
N ALA A 109 -10.15 -14.86 -20.39
CA ALA A 109 -10.66 -15.44 -19.15
C ALA A 109 -10.70 -16.97 -19.26
N LYS A 110 -10.56 -17.67 -18.14
CA LYS A 110 -10.60 -19.15 -18.04
C LYS A 110 -11.72 -19.77 -18.89
N GLY A 111 -12.94 -19.26 -18.77
CA GLY A 111 -14.14 -19.80 -19.41
C GLY A 111 -14.18 -19.62 -20.93
N ASN A 112 -13.30 -18.79 -21.49
CA ASN A 112 -13.20 -18.53 -22.92
C ASN A 112 -11.97 -19.19 -23.56
N LEU A 113 -11.18 -19.96 -22.81
CA LEU A 113 -10.05 -20.73 -23.35
C LEU A 113 -10.56 -21.79 -24.35
N ASP A 114 -9.99 -21.80 -25.55
CA ASP A 114 -10.29 -22.74 -26.63
C ASP A 114 -9.43 -24.02 -26.58
N HIS A 115 -8.39 -24.03 -25.75
CA HIS A 115 -7.51 -25.16 -25.48
C HIS A 115 -7.10 -25.17 -24.00
N MET A 116 -6.55 -26.29 -23.52
CA MET A 116 -5.93 -26.37 -22.19
C MET A 116 -4.47 -25.88 -22.28
N PRO A 117 -4.11 -24.71 -21.73
CA PRO A 117 -2.77 -24.18 -21.87
C PRO A 117 -1.72 -25.11 -21.25
N THR A 118 -0.55 -25.16 -21.88
CA THR A 118 0.62 -25.87 -21.39
C THR A 118 1.24 -25.16 -20.19
N LYS A 119 2.10 -25.87 -19.43
CA LYS A 119 2.89 -25.28 -18.34
C LYS A 119 3.69 -24.05 -18.81
N ALA A 120 4.26 -24.14 -20.01
CA ALA A 120 5.04 -23.06 -20.60
C ALA A 120 4.15 -21.84 -20.93
N GLU A 121 2.97 -22.05 -21.50
CA GLU A 121 2.02 -20.96 -21.77
C GLU A 121 1.55 -20.27 -20.49
N PHE A 122 1.24 -21.05 -19.45
CA PHE A 122 0.88 -20.50 -18.14
C PHE A 122 2.02 -19.66 -17.54
N ASN A 123 3.27 -20.10 -17.62
CA ASN A 123 4.42 -19.34 -17.11
C ASN A 123 4.83 -18.18 -18.02
N ALA A 124 4.49 -18.20 -19.31
CA ALA A 124 4.73 -17.09 -20.22
C ALA A 124 3.72 -15.93 -20.01
N CYS A 125 2.50 -16.24 -19.57
CA CYS A 125 1.46 -15.24 -19.34
C CYS A 125 1.61 -14.52 -17.99
N CYS A 126 1.13 -13.27 -17.93
CA CYS A 126 0.73 -12.70 -16.65
C CYS A 126 -0.62 -13.32 -16.26
N ARG A 127 -0.62 -14.10 -15.17
CA ARG A 127 -1.82 -14.77 -14.66
C ARG A 127 -2.47 -13.91 -13.59
N LEU A 128 -3.70 -13.48 -13.86
CA LEU A 128 -4.48 -12.64 -12.99
C LEU A 128 -5.51 -13.49 -12.25
N TYR A 129 -5.43 -13.57 -10.92
CA TYR A 129 -6.31 -14.38 -10.07
C TYR A 129 -7.39 -13.53 -9.42
N ARG A 130 -8.65 -13.91 -9.59
CA ARG A 130 -9.81 -13.20 -9.03
C ARG A 130 -9.91 -13.45 -7.53
N ASP A 131 -10.09 -12.41 -6.73
CA ASP A 131 -10.45 -12.53 -5.31
C ASP A 131 -11.97 -12.49 -5.07
N GLY A 132 -12.39 -12.66 -3.82
CA GLY A 132 -13.81 -12.65 -3.43
C GLY A 132 -14.57 -11.34 -3.73
N ALA A 133 -13.87 -10.22 -3.89
CA ALA A 133 -14.45 -8.92 -4.25
C ALA A 133 -14.38 -8.62 -5.76
N GLY A 134 -13.79 -9.54 -6.55
CA GLY A 134 -13.60 -9.37 -7.98
C GLY A 134 -12.36 -8.57 -8.38
N ASN A 135 -11.44 -8.30 -7.46
CA ASN A 135 -10.12 -7.76 -7.81
C ASN A 135 -9.28 -8.86 -8.45
N TYR A 136 -8.33 -8.50 -9.33
CA TYR A 136 -7.43 -9.45 -9.95
C TYR A 136 -5.98 -9.21 -9.52
N TYR A 137 -5.35 -10.24 -8.95
CA TYR A 137 -3.98 -10.19 -8.45
C TYR A 137 -3.02 -10.87 -9.42
N PRO A 138 -1.86 -10.28 -9.75
CA PRO A 138 -0.79 -10.99 -10.44
C PRO A 138 -0.08 -11.99 -9.49
N PRO A 139 0.71 -12.94 -10.01
CA PRO A 139 1.22 -14.08 -9.23
C PRO A 139 1.97 -13.74 -7.93
N PRO A 140 2.94 -12.80 -7.90
CA PRO A 140 3.69 -12.55 -6.66
C PRO A 140 2.79 -11.95 -5.57
N LEU A 141 1.80 -11.13 -5.96
CA LEU A 141 0.88 -10.50 -5.01
C LEU A 141 -0.24 -11.44 -4.58
N ALA A 142 -0.69 -12.34 -5.46
CA ALA A 142 -1.64 -13.39 -5.11
C ALA A 142 -1.02 -14.35 -4.08
N PHE A 143 0.25 -14.73 -4.28
CA PHE A 143 1.01 -15.52 -3.32
C PHE A 143 1.18 -14.79 -1.98
N ASP A 144 1.61 -13.52 -2.00
CA ASP A 144 1.80 -12.75 -0.78
C ASP A 144 0.49 -12.49 0.00
N LYS A 145 -0.65 -12.44 -0.70
CA LYS A 145 -1.99 -12.28 -0.10
C LYS A 145 -2.44 -13.48 0.73
N ILE A 146 -1.85 -14.67 0.54
CA ILE A 146 -2.16 -15.84 1.37
C ILE A 146 -1.80 -15.52 2.83
N SER A 147 -2.80 -15.50 3.69
CA SER A 147 -2.65 -15.27 5.13
C SER A 147 -2.18 -16.53 5.83
N VAL A 148 -1.26 -16.38 6.78
CA VAL A 148 -0.89 -17.45 7.70
C VAL A 148 -1.87 -17.40 8.89
N PRO A 149 -2.49 -18.51 9.28
CA PRO A 149 -3.31 -18.60 10.49
C PRO A 149 -2.57 -18.09 11.73
N ALA A 150 -3.28 -17.34 12.59
CA ALA A 150 -2.69 -16.71 13.77
C ALA A 150 -2.02 -17.73 14.71
N GLN A 151 -2.58 -18.94 14.81
CA GLN A 151 -2.03 -20.03 15.62
C GLN A 151 -0.62 -20.46 15.14
N LEU A 152 -0.41 -20.51 13.82
CA LEU A 152 0.89 -20.83 13.23
C LEU A 152 1.88 -19.67 13.39
N GLU A 153 1.43 -18.42 13.21
CA GLU A 153 2.27 -17.23 13.45
C GLU A 153 2.73 -17.16 14.91
N GLU A 154 1.87 -17.51 15.89
CA GLU A 154 2.24 -17.57 17.30
C GLU A 154 3.29 -18.66 17.57
N THR A 155 3.06 -19.87 17.03
CA THR A 155 3.99 -21.01 17.17
C THR A 155 5.36 -20.70 16.57
N TRP A 156 5.41 -20.08 15.38
CA TRP A 156 6.67 -19.69 14.73
C TRP A 156 7.26 -18.40 15.28
N GLY A 157 6.50 -17.62 16.06
CA GLY A 157 6.96 -16.40 16.69
C GLY A 157 8.14 -16.61 17.66
N MET A 158 8.31 -17.84 18.15
CA MET A 158 9.42 -18.25 19.02
C MET A 158 10.69 -18.69 18.27
N MET A 159 10.66 -18.75 16.93
CA MET A 159 11.76 -19.21 16.09
C MET A 159 12.64 -18.05 15.56
N GLU A 160 13.84 -18.37 15.07
CA GLU A 160 14.67 -17.39 14.38
C GLU A 160 13.99 -16.86 13.11
N ALA A 161 14.19 -15.57 12.80
CA ALA A 161 13.50 -14.90 11.68
C ALA A 161 13.69 -15.61 10.33
N LYS A 162 14.86 -16.22 10.09
CA LYS A 162 15.17 -16.96 8.86
C LYS A 162 14.34 -18.24 8.75
N GLU A 163 14.24 -19.01 9.84
CA GLU A 163 13.45 -20.23 9.90
C GLU A 163 11.96 -19.93 9.80
N ARG A 164 11.49 -18.92 10.53
CA ARG A 164 10.12 -18.42 10.44
C ARG A 164 9.76 -18.04 8.99
N ASN A 165 10.62 -17.30 8.29
CA ASN A 165 10.36 -16.93 6.89
C ASN A 165 10.32 -18.15 5.96
N LYS A 166 11.16 -19.16 6.19
CA LYS A 166 11.14 -20.42 5.44
C LYS A 166 9.82 -21.18 5.64
N LEU A 167 9.35 -21.31 6.88
CA LEU A 167 8.08 -21.97 7.21
C LEU A 167 6.87 -21.23 6.63
N ARG A 168 6.85 -19.89 6.75
CA ARG A 168 5.81 -19.05 6.13
C ARG A 168 5.76 -19.23 4.62
N PHE A 169 6.92 -19.26 3.96
CA PHE A 169 6.98 -19.50 2.52
C PHE A 169 6.47 -20.90 2.15
N GLN A 170 6.89 -21.94 2.86
CA GLN A 170 6.44 -23.31 2.62
C GLN A 170 4.92 -23.44 2.78
N TYR A 171 4.36 -22.86 3.85
CA TYR A 171 2.91 -22.85 4.07
C TYR A 171 2.16 -22.20 2.91
N LYS A 172 2.59 -21.00 2.48
CA LYS A 172 1.98 -20.32 1.33
C LYS A 172 2.15 -21.12 0.04
N LEU A 173 3.29 -21.79 -0.13
CA LEU A 173 3.57 -22.65 -1.29
C LEU A 173 2.62 -23.85 -1.36
N ASP A 174 2.30 -24.47 -0.23
CA ASP A 174 1.36 -25.59 -0.17
C ASP A 174 -0.06 -25.14 -0.55
N VAL A 175 -0.53 -24.01 0.01
CA VAL A 175 -1.82 -23.39 -0.36
C VAL A 175 -1.86 -23.02 -1.84
N TRP A 176 -0.79 -22.40 -2.35
CA TRP A 176 -0.64 -22.00 -3.75
C TRP A 176 -0.72 -23.20 -4.70
N ASN A 177 0.04 -24.25 -4.42
CA ASN A 177 0.06 -25.47 -5.23
C ASN A 177 -1.29 -26.19 -5.21
N HIS A 178 -1.94 -26.27 -4.05
CA HIS A 178 -3.27 -26.88 -3.92
C HIS A 178 -4.30 -26.13 -4.78
N ALA A 179 -4.37 -24.81 -4.64
CA ALA A 179 -5.31 -24.02 -5.41
C ALA A 179 -5.01 -24.01 -6.91
N HIS A 180 -3.75 -24.08 -7.32
CA HIS A 180 -3.38 -24.26 -8.73
C HIS A 180 -3.83 -25.60 -9.31
N ALA A 181 -3.71 -26.68 -8.53
CA ALA A 181 -4.24 -27.99 -8.93
C ALA A 181 -5.76 -27.93 -9.09
N ASP A 182 -6.46 -27.26 -8.17
CA ASP A 182 -7.91 -27.08 -8.22
C ASP A 182 -8.37 -26.18 -9.39
N MET A 183 -7.56 -25.23 -9.84
CA MET A 183 -7.86 -24.40 -11.02
C MET A 183 -7.44 -25.05 -12.35
N GLY A 184 -6.65 -26.13 -12.31
CA GLY A 184 -6.07 -26.78 -13.49
C GLY A 184 -4.90 -26.01 -14.11
N ILE A 185 -4.21 -25.18 -13.33
CA ILE A 185 -3.07 -24.37 -13.79
C ILE A 185 -1.76 -25.14 -13.54
N THR A 186 -1.08 -25.55 -14.62
CA THR A 186 0.17 -26.34 -14.53
C THR A 186 1.44 -25.49 -14.42
N GLY A 187 1.39 -24.23 -14.87
CA GLY A 187 2.47 -23.24 -14.68
C GLY A 187 2.29 -22.46 -13.38
N THR A 188 3.08 -22.82 -12.37
CA THR A 188 2.90 -22.32 -10.99
C THR A 188 4.00 -21.36 -10.53
N GLU A 189 4.82 -20.83 -11.44
CA GLU A 189 5.90 -19.90 -11.07
C GLU A 189 5.34 -18.61 -10.43
N ILE A 190 5.89 -18.20 -9.29
CA ILE A 190 5.38 -17.06 -8.50
C ILE A 190 5.92 -15.71 -9.01
N PHE A 191 7.09 -15.69 -9.67
CA PHE A 191 7.76 -14.47 -10.16
C PHE A 191 8.08 -13.42 -9.08
N TYR A 192 8.50 -13.85 -7.89
CA TYR A 192 8.86 -12.94 -6.79
C TYR A 192 10.29 -12.37 -6.89
N GLN A 193 11.11 -12.89 -7.81
CA GLN A 193 12.51 -12.49 -7.99
C GLN A 193 12.61 -11.01 -8.35
N THR A 194 13.44 -10.28 -7.61
CA THR A 194 13.74 -8.87 -7.85
C THR A 194 14.76 -8.72 -8.98
N ASP A 195 14.70 -7.58 -9.68
CA ASP A 195 15.80 -7.21 -10.58
C ASP A 195 17.04 -6.85 -9.75
N LYS A 196 18.04 -7.74 -9.78
CA LYS A 196 19.29 -7.61 -9.00
C LYS A 196 20.16 -6.44 -9.45
N ASN A 197 19.88 -5.83 -10.61
CA ASN A 197 20.61 -4.65 -11.09
C ASN A 197 20.15 -3.36 -10.41
N ILE A 198 18.97 -3.37 -9.78
CA ILE A 198 18.36 -2.17 -9.16
C ILE A 198 18.61 -2.19 -7.66
N LYS A 199 19.34 -1.18 -7.17
CA LYS A 199 19.62 -1.00 -5.75
C LYS A 199 18.54 -0.14 -5.09
N LEU A 200 18.08 -0.59 -3.93
CA LEU A 200 17.15 0.17 -3.09
C LEU A 200 17.87 1.34 -2.41
N ASP A 201 17.10 2.36 -2.05
CA ASP A 201 17.59 3.47 -1.25
C ASP A 201 17.75 3.12 0.23
N ARG A 202 18.12 4.10 1.06
CA ARG A 202 18.32 3.92 2.52
C ARG A 202 17.03 3.54 3.26
N ASN A 203 15.86 3.74 2.66
CA ASN A 203 14.56 3.36 3.21
C ASN A 203 14.10 1.99 2.70
N TYR A 204 14.97 1.24 2.01
CA TYR A 204 14.65 -0.03 1.35
C TYR A 204 13.49 0.09 0.35
N LYS A 205 13.38 1.24 -0.34
CA LYS A 205 12.41 1.51 -1.40
C LYS A 205 13.13 1.74 -2.73
N LEU A 206 12.38 1.65 -3.84
CA LEU A 206 12.87 2.04 -5.15
C LEU A 206 13.21 3.54 -5.15
N ARG A 207 14.35 3.88 -5.76
CA ARG A 207 14.72 5.29 -5.98
C ARG A 207 13.73 5.94 -6.96
N PRO A 208 13.57 7.27 -6.93
CA PRO A 208 12.65 7.97 -7.82
C PRO A 208 12.81 7.66 -9.31
N GLU A 209 14.04 7.47 -9.78
CA GLU A 209 14.36 7.10 -11.15
C GLU A 209 13.99 5.65 -11.50
N ASP A 210 14.00 4.74 -10.53
CA ASP A 210 13.80 3.31 -10.74
C ASP A 210 12.34 2.87 -10.62
N ARG A 211 11.43 3.73 -10.15
CA ARG A 211 10.03 3.36 -9.87
C ARG A 211 9.04 3.63 -11.01
N TYR A 212 9.50 3.90 -12.23
CA TYR A 212 8.62 4.18 -13.37
C TYR A 212 8.85 3.23 -14.55
N VAL A 213 7.76 2.70 -15.11
CA VAL A 213 7.77 2.04 -16.42
C VAL A 213 7.45 3.11 -17.48
N GLN A 214 8.25 3.16 -18.54
CA GLN A 214 8.03 4.04 -19.68
C GLN A 214 7.20 3.28 -20.72
N THR A 215 6.04 3.82 -21.09
CA THR A 215 5.32 3.40 -22.30
C THR A 215 5.79 4.26 -23.48
N GLU A 216 5.73 3.73 -24.69
CA GLU A 216 6.10 4.45 -25.91
C GLU A 216 5.17 5.64 -26.17
N ARG A 217 3.85 5.45 -25.92
CA ARG A 217 2.81 6.42 -26.32
C ARG A 217 2.03 7.08 -25.18
N TYR A 218 2.01 6.49 -23.99
CA TYR A 218 1.04 6.86 -22.94
C TYR A 218 1.69 7.51 -21.71
N GLY A 219 2.98 7.81 -21.78
CA GLY A 219 3.77 8.40 -20.68
C GLY A 219 4.30 7.37 -19.68
N ARG A 220 4.68 7.85 -18.49
CA ARG A 220 5.25 7.03 -17.42
C ARG A 220 4.17 6.48 -16.49
N ARG A 221 4.42 5.32 -15.88
CA ARG A 221 3.57 4.73 -14.82
C ARG A 221 4.41 4.33 -13.63
N GLU A 222 4.04 4.79 -12.45
CA GLU A 222 4.72 4.43 -11.21
C GLU A 222 4.41 2.96 -10.84
N ILE A 223 5.43 2.24 -10.37
CA ILE A 223 5.34 0.85 -9.93
C ILE A 223 5.89 0.69 -8.50
N GLN A 224 5.38 -0.31 -7.79
CA GLN A 224 5.77 -0.55 -6.40
C GLN A 224 7.10 -1.32 -6.24
N LYS A 225 7.42 -2.23 -7.16
CA LYS A 225 8.57 -3.15 -7.07
C LYS A 225 9.10 -3.51 -8.45
N ARG A 226 10.42 -3.66 -8.58
CA ARG A 226 11.10 -4.12 -9.80
C ARG A 226 11.33 -5.62 -9.75
N TYR A 227 10.65 -6.34 -10.63
CA TYR A 227 10.74 -7.78 -10.76
C TYR A 227 11.65 -8.16 -11.93
N GLN A 228 12.36 -9.28 -11.81
CA GLN A 228 13.13 -9.85 -12.92
C GLN A 228 12.24 -10.19 -14.12
N HIS A 229 10.99 -10.60 -13.86
CA HIS A 229 9.99 -10.98 -14.86
C HIS A 229 8.82 -9.97 -14.83
N GLU A 230 9.06 -8.75 -15.31
CA GLU A 230 8.14 -7.60 -15.14
C GLU A 230 6.73 -7.85 -15.69
N LEU A 231 6.59 -8.51 -16.84
CA LEU A 231 5.30 -8.85 -17.44
C LEU A 231 4.53 -9.84 -16.57
N GLN A 232 5.14 -10.99 -16.30
CA GLN A 232 4.53 -12.09 -15.56
C GLN A 232 4.14 -11.66 -14.14
N ALA A 233 4.96 -10.82 -13.50
CA ALA A 233 4.70 -10.22 -12.19
C ALA A 233 3.59 -9.16 -12.18
N GLY A 234 3.03 -8.77 -13.34
CA GLY A 234 1.94 -7.81 -13.48
C GLY A 234 2.34 -6.34 -13.45
N SER A 235 3.64 -6.03 -13.48
CA SER A 235 4.14 -4.65 -13.40
C SER A 235 3.94 -3.86 -14.69
N LEU A 236 3.83 -4.54 -15.84
CA LEU A 236 3.69 -3.92 -17.17
C LEU A 236 2.24 -3.76 -17.67
N LEU A 237 1.23 -4.16 -16.89
CA LEU A 237 -0.17 -4.14 -17.33
C LEU A 237 -0.68 -2.73 -17.66
N PRO A 238 -1.70 -2.59 -18.54
CA PRO A 238 -2.38 -1.33 -18.80
C PRO A 238 -3.17 -0.79 -17.60
N ASP A 239 -3.57 0.48 -17.69
CA ASP A 239 -4.27 1.20 -16.63
C ASP A 239 -5.63 0.57 -16.29
N ILE A 240 -6.37 0.16 -17.32
CA ILE A 240 -7.76 -0.27 -17.21
C ILE A 240 -7.92 -1.65 -17.87
N MET A 241 -8.62 -2.55 -17.18
CA MET A 241 -9.12 -3.80 -17.74
C MET A 241 -10.65 -3.80 -17.71
N ILE A 242 -11.28 -4.00 -18.86
CA ILE A 242 -12.72 -4.14 -19.00
C ILE A 242 -13.01 -5.62 -19.23
N LYS A 243 -13.87 -6.22 -18.40
CA LYS A 243 -14.38 -7.58 -18.59
C LYS A 243 -15.87 -7.51 -18.93
N THR A 244 -16.22 -7.89 -20.15
CA THR A 244 -17.61 -7.89 -20.62
C THR A 244 -18.43 -8.98 -19.89
N PRO A 245 -19.78 -8.96 -19.98
CA PRO A 245 -20.62 -10.04 -19.45
C PRO A 245 -20.31 -11.42 -20.09
N LYS A 246 -19.75 -11.43 -21.30
CA LYS A 246 -19.28 -12.63 -22.01
C LYS A 246 -17.84 -13.04 -21.63
N ASN A 247 -17.25 -12.38 -20.62
CA ASN A 247 -15.86 -12.54 -20.20
C ASN A 247 -14.80 -12.17 -21.26
N ASP A 248 -15.15 -11.35 -22.25
CA ASP A 248 -14.17 -10.77 -23.17
C ASP A 248 -13.36 -9.69 -22.44
N ILE A 249 -12.06 -9.64 -22.69
CA ILE A 249 -11.14 -8.72 -22.01
C ILE A 249 -10.67 -7.63 -22.97
N HIS A 250 -10.87 -6.38 -22.58
CA HIS A 250 -10.29 -5.23 -23.27
C HIS A 250 -9.38 -4.46 -22.32
N PHE A 251 -8.18 -4.11 -22.79
CA PHE A 251 -7.26 -3.27 -22.05
C PHE A 251 -7.21 -1.85 -22.63
N VAL A 252 -7.09 -0.87 -21.75
CA VAL A 252 -7.03 0.56 -22.13
C VAL A 252 -5.93 1.24 -21.32
N TYR A 253 -5.12 2.04 -22.01
CA TYR A 253 -4.28 3.07 -21.39
C TYR A 253 -5.00 4.41 -21.45
N ARG A 254 -4.89 5.18 -20.37
CA ARG A 254 -5.17 6.62 -20.46
C ARG A 254 -3.92 7.37 -20.92
N PHE A 255 -4.09 8.57 -21.45
CA PHE A 255 -2.98 9.48 -21.73
C PHE A 255 -3.43 10.93 -21.64
N ALA A 256 -2.50 11.85 -21.37
CA ALA A 256 -2.80 13.27 -21.25
C ALA A 256 -3.45 13.79 -22.57
N GLY A 257 -4.64 14.38 -22.45
CA GLY A 257 -5.42 14.84 -23.61
C GLY A 257 -6.24 13.76 -24.32
N ASP A 258 -6.45 12.59 -23.71
CA ASP A 258 -7.38 11.58 -24.22
C ASP A 258 -8.84 12.09 -24.28
N ASN A 259 -9.74 11.30 -24.89
CA ASN A 259 -11.17 11.64 -25.00
C ASN A 259 -11.88 11.83 -23.65
N TYR A 260 -11.25 11.43 -22.55
CA TYR A 260 -11.74 11.53 -21.17
C TYR A 260 -10.94 12.54 -20.34
N ALA A 261 -10.11 13.38 -20.96
CA ALA A 261 -9.38 14.43 -20.26
C ALA A 261 -10.34 15.34 -19.48
N ASN A 262 -10.11 15.47 -18.17
CA ASN A 262 -10.93 16.19 -17.19
C ASN A 262 -12.37 15.67 -17.02
N LYS A 263 -12.72 14.52 -17.60
CA LYS A 263 -14.05 13.90 -17.47
C LYS A 263 -14.08 12.88 -16.34
N GLN A 264 -15.23 12.77 -15.65
CA GLN A 264 -15.34 11.85 -14.52
C GLN A 264 -15.33 10.37 -14.94
N PHE A 265 -14.82 9.51 -14.06
CA PHE A 265 -14.86 8.06 -14.24
C PHE A 265 -16.28 7.54 -14.44
N SER A 266 -17.28 8.17 -13.81
CA SER A 266 -18.70 7.86 -14.03
C SER A 266 -19.14 8.00 -15.50
N GLU A 267 -18.56 8.95 -16.25
CA GLU A 267 -18.85 9.12 -17.69
C GLU A 267 -18.19 8.00 -18.53
N PHE A 268 -16.96 7.63 -18.18
CA PHE A 268 -16.27 6.47 -18.77
C PHE A 268 -17.04 5.18 -18.49
N GLU A 269 -17.40 4.93 -17.22
CA GLU A 269 -18.15 3.76 -16.78
C GLU A 269 -19.50 3.66 -17.49
N HIS A 270 -20.23 4.76 -17.59
CA HIS A 270 -21.51 4.80 -18.30
C HIS A 270 -21.35 4.46 -19.79
N THR A 271 -20.30 4.97 -20.44
CA THR A 271 -20.02 4.68 -21.85
C THR A 271 -19.65 3.21 -22.07
N VAL A 272 -18.80 2.64 -21.19
CA VAL A 272 -18.40 1.23 -21.22
C VAL A 272 -19.61 0.32 -21.02
N LYS A 273 -20.44 0.57 -20.00
CA LYS A 273 -21.65 -0.23 -19.73
C LYS A 273 -22.69 -0.11 -20.84
N ARG A 274 -22.82 1.05 -21.49
CA ARG A 274 -23.68 1.22 -22.67
C ARG A 274 -23.19 0.39 -23.87
N ARG A 275 -21.87 0.28 -24.06
CA ARG A 275 -21.25 -0.43 -25.19
C ARG A 275 -21.26 -1.95 -25.00
N TYR A 276 -20.94 -2.45 -23.80
CA TYR A 276 -20.70 -3.87 -23.55
C TYR A 276 -21.78 -4.56 -22.68
N GLY A 277 -22.65 -3.79 -22.02
CA GLY A 277 -23.71 -4.28 -21.16
C GLY A 277 -23.57 -3.83 -19.71
N GLY A 278 -24.70 -3.74 -18.99
CA GLY A 278 -24.76 -3.22 -17.62
C GLY A 278 -23.98 -4.01 -16.57
N GLU A 279 -23.70 -5.29 -16.85
CA GLU A 279 -22.93 -6.19 -15.96
C GLU A 279 -21.41 -6.13 -16.22
N THR A 280 -20.96 -5.28 -17.14
CA THR A 280 -19.52 -5.11 -17.43
C THR A 280 -18.76 -4.69 -16.16
N GLU A 281 -17.65 -5.36 -15.91
CA GLU A 281 -16.74 -5.04 -14.81
C GLU A 281 -15.57 -4.20 -15.33
N ILE A 282 -15.18 -3.17 -14.58
CA ILE A 282 -14.06 -2.29 -14.90
C ILE A 282 -13.06 -2.38 -13.78
N LYS A 283 -11.82 -2.73 -14.11
CA LYS A 283 -10.72 -2.80 -13.15
C LYS A 283 -9.72 -1.68 -13.39
N LEU A 284 -9.29 -1.04 -12.31
CA LEU A 284 -8.32 0.05 -12.34
C LEU A 284 -7.03 -0.41 -11.64
N LYS A 285 -5.93 -0.39 -12.41
CA LYS A 285 -4.60 -0.85 -11.98
C LYS A 285 -4.09 -0.04 -10.78
N SER A 286 -3.63 -0.74 -9.75
CA SER A 286 -2.81 -0.20 -8.68
C SER A 286 -1.33 -0.18 -9.09
N LYS A 287 -0.52 0.70 -8.49
CA LYS A 287 0.94 0.75 -8.67
C LYS A 287 1.64 -0.59 -8.38
N SER A 288 1.01 -1.45 -7.57
CA SER A 288 1.51 -2.81 -7.32
C SER A 288 1.31 -3.78 -8.49
N GLY A 289 0.33 -3.52 -9.37
CA GLY A 289 -0.09 -4.43 -10.44
C GLY A 289 -1.46 -5.09 -10.20
N ILE A 290 -2.08 -4.90 -9.02
CA ILE A 290 -3.44 -5.41 -8.75
C ILE A 290 -4.46 -4.61 -9.58
N MET A 291 -5.35 -5.31 -10.27
CA MET A 291 -6.46 -4.71 -11.01
C MET A 291 -7.71 -4.69 -10.11
N HIS A 292 -7.94 -3.58 -9.41
CA HIS A 292 -9.06 -3.46 -8.47
C HIS A 292 -10.37 -3.18 -9.18
N ASP A 293 -11.46 -3.84 -8.76
CA ASP A 293 -12.79 -3.54 -9.30
C ASP A 293 -13.24 -2.12 -8.95
N SER A 294 -13.85 -1.41 -9.91
CA SER A 294 -14.32 -0.04 -9.68
C SER A 294 -15.37 0.04 -8.57
N LYS A 295 -16.27 -0.94 -8.44
CA LYS A 295 -17.25 -0.97 -7.35
C LYS A 295 -16.58 -1.27 -6.02
N TYR A 296 -15.56 -2.13 -6.01
CA TYR A 296 -14.74 -2.37 -4.81
C TYR A 296 -14.08 -1.06 -4.34
N LEU A 297 -13.49 -0.28 -5.26
CA LEU A 297 -12.90 1.02 -4.94
C LEU A 297 -13.93 2.01 -4.42
N GLU A 298 -15.09 2.13 -5.07
CA GLU A 298 -16.18 3.01 -4.60
C GLU A 298 -16.75 2.57 -3.25
N SER A 299 -16.77 1.27 -2.95
CA SER A 299 -17.19 0.74 -1.64
C SER A 299 -16.16 0.98 -0.55
N TRP A 300 -14.87 1.06 -0.92
CA TRP A 300 -13.78 1.43 -0.02
C TRP A 300 -13.86 2.92 0.31
N GLU A 301 -13.98 3.75 -0.73
CA GLU A 301 -14.17 5.18 -0.61
C GLU A 301 -14.84 5.72 -1.88
N ARG A 302 -15.93 6.44 -1.70
CA ARG A 302 -16.66 7.09 -2.79
C ARG A 302 -15.77 8.10 -3.51
N GLY A 303 -15.61 7.93 -4.82
CA GLY A 303 -14.69 8.71 -5.64
C GLY A 303 -13.32 8.07 -5.84
N SER A 304 -12.97 6.98 -5.14
CA SER A 304 -11.68 6.29 -5.33
C SER A 304 -11.45 5.81 -6.75
N ALA A 305 -12.50 5.34 -7.44
CA ALA A 305 -12.36 4.91 -8.82
C ALA A 305 -12.06 6.13 -9.72
N ASP A 306 -12.69 7.26 -9.41
CA ASP A 306 -12.50 8.53 -10.12
C ASP A 306 -11.10 9.12 -9.93
N ILE A 307 -10.56 9.06 -8.72
CA ILE A 307 -9.19 9.50 -8.40
C ILE A 307 -8.17 8.64 -9.11
N ARG A 308 -8.30 7.31 -9.01
CA ARG A 308 -7.37 6.39 -9.68
C ARG A 308 -7.44 6.54 -11.20
N PHE A 309 -8.64 6.72 -11.74
CA PHE A 309 -8.83 6.98 -13.17
C PHE A 309 -8.17 8.29 -13.61
N ALA A 310 -8.24 9.34 -12.80
CA ALA A 310 -7.58 10.62 -13.05
C ALA A 310 -6.05 10.53 -12.92
N GLU A 311 -5.55 9.81 -11.91
CA GLU A 311 -4.12 9.66 -11.61
C GLU A 311 -3.33 9.07 -12.79
N PHE A 312 -3.93 8.18 -13.59
CA PHE A 312 -3.28 7.60 -14.77
C PHE A 312 -2.77 8.62 -15.80
N VAL A 313 -3.35 9.83 -15.82
CA VAL A 313 -2.96 10.93 -16.72
C VAL A 313 -2.40 12.14 -15.98
N GLY A 314 -2.11 11.98 -14.68
CA GLY A 314 -1.66 13.08 -13.83
C GLY A 314 -2.74 14.11 -13.50
N GLU A 315 -4.01 13.85 -13.87
CA GLU A 315 -5.12 14.70 -13.46
C GLU A 315 -5.28 14.62 -11.94
N ASN A 316 -5.38 15.78 -11.30
CA ASN A 316 -5.56 15.84 -9.86
C ASN A 316 -7.03 16.06 -9.49
N ARG A 317 -7.57 15.18 -8.64
CA ARG A 317 -8.86 15.34 -8.00
C ARG A 317 -8.67 15.40 -6.50
N ALA A 318 -8.14 16.54 -6.05
CA ALA A 318 -8.06 16.85 -4.64
C ALA A 318 -9.45 16.75 -3.99
N HIS A 319 -9.55 15.97 -2.92
CA HIS A 319 -10.79 15.90 -2.13
C HIS A 319 -11.12 17.23 -1.46
N ASN A 320 -10.07 17.94 -1.05
CA ASN A 320 -10.16 19.20 -0.33
C ASN A 320 -9.53 20.34 -1.14
N ARG A 321 -10.20 20.73 -2.23
CA ARG A 321 -9.77 21.83 -3.12
C ARG A 321 -9.67 23.19 -2.43
N GLN A 322 -10.27 23.34 -1.27
CA GLN A 322 -10.26 24.57 -0.48
C GLN A 322 -8.90 24.86 0.17
N PHE A 323 -8.05 23.85 0.39
CA PHE A 323 -6.75 24.08 1.01
C PHE A 323 -5.78 24.83 0.07
N PRO A 324 -5.04 25.83 0.59
CA PRO A 324 -3.98 26.48 -0.17
C PRO A 324 -2.94 25.48 -0.72
N THR A 325 -2.45 25.72 -1.93
CA THR A 325 -1.41 24.87 -2.56
C THR A 325 -0.08 24.93 -1.82
N ALA A 326 0.29 26.10 -1.29
CA ALA A 326 1.45 26.31 -0.46
C ALA A 326 1.14 27.31 0.65
N THR A 327 1.70 27.10 1.83
CA THR A 327 1.57 28.01 2.98
C THR A 327 2.94 28.34 3.58
N VAL A 328 3.01 29.46 4.29
CA VAL A 328 4.19 29.88 5.08
C VAL A 328 3.77 30.20 6.52
N ASN A 329 4.46 29.65 7.50
CA ASN A 329 4.21 29.92 8.91
C ASN A 329 4.79 31.29 9.32
N MET A 330 3.90 32.29 9.40
CA MET A 330 4.19 33.63 9.92
C MET A 330 4.06 33.71 11.45
N GLY A 331 3.58 32.64 12.09
CA GLY A 331 3.60 32.44 13.54
C GLY A 331 4.96 32.00 14.07
N GLN A 332 4.99 31.40 15.26
CA GLN A 332 6.23 31.02 15.96
C GLN A 332 7.29 32.14 15.98
N GLN A 333 6.84 33.34 16.30
CA GLN A 333 7.71 34.48 16.58
C GLN A 333 7.85 34.64 18.09
N PRO A 334 8.93 35.22 18.61
CA PRO A 334 9.02 35.57 20.02
C PRO A 334 7.82 36.43 20.45
N ASP A 335 7.08 36.00 21.47
CA ASP A 335 5.88 36.69 21.95
C ASP A 335 6.17 37.91 22.86
N GLY A 336 7.45 38.17 23.13
CA GLY A 336 7.91 39.22 24.05
C GLY A 336 7.82 38.85 25.54
N GLN A 337 7.29 37.68 25.89
CA GLN A 337 7.16 37.14 27.25
C GLN A 337 8.06 35.91 27.49
N GLY A 338 8.96 35.61 26.54
CA GLY A 338 9.87 34.46 26.60
C GLY A 338 9.29 33.18 25.97
N GLY A 339 8.12 33.24 25.36
CA GLY A 339 7.50 32.17 24.59
C GLY A 339 7.50 32.44 23.08
N LEU A 340 6.79 31.57 22.36
CA LEU A 340 6.55 31.68 20.92
C LEU A 340 5.06 31.90 20.67
N THR A 341 4.72 32.77 19.74
CA THR A 341 3.35 32.91 19.23
C THR A 341 2.92 31.61 18.55
N ARG A 342 1.61 31.32 18.57
CA ARG A 342 1.03 30.14 17.90
C ARG A 342 1.29 30.14 16.39
N ASP A 343 1.07 28.98 15.79
CA ASP A 343 1.17 28.79 14.35
C ASP A 343 0.12 29.61 13.58
N ARG A 344 0.59 30.32 12.56
CA ARG A 344 -0.26 31.04 11.61
C ARG A 344 0.30 30.84 10.22
N HIS A 345 -0.29 29.91 9.49
CA HIS A 345 0.11 29.60 8.13
C HIS A 345 -0.69 30.44 7.15
N VAL A 346 -0.03 31.24 6.32
CA VAL A 346 -0.68 32.09 5.32
C VAL A 346 -0.42 31.50 3.93
N SER A 347 -1.44 31.48 3.07
CA SER A 347 -1.30 31.08 1.67
C SER A 347 -0.20 31.88 0.97
N VAL A 348 0.75 31.18 0.35
CA VAL A 348 1.84 31.80 -0.42
C VAL A 348 1.27 32.52 -1.64
N GLU A 349 0.31 31.92 -2.35
CA GLU A 349 -0.36 32.54 -3.49
C GLU A 349 -1.01 33.87 -3.06
N PHE A 350 -1.72 33.87 -1.93
CA PHE A 350 -2.34 35.08 -1.38
C PHE A 350 -1.31 36.14 -1.00
N LEU A 351 -0.22 35.76 -0.32
CA LEU A 351 0.85 36.68 0.09
C LEU A 351 1.55 37.32 -1.13
N MET A 352 1.84 36.52 -2.15
CA MET A 352 2.50 36.99 -3.38
C MET A 352 1.61 37.93 -4.20
N GLN A 353 0.28 37.74 -4.17
CA GLN A 353 -0.67 38.61 -4.88
C GLN A 353 -1.01 39.88 -4.10
N SER A 354 -1.29 39.77 -2.79
CA SER A 354 -1.76 40.88 -1.96
C SER A 354 -0.64 41.79 -1.45
N ALA A 355 0.56 41.25 -1.19
CA ALA A 355 1.69 41.99 -0.65
C ALA A 355 3.03 41.55 -1.28
N PRO A 356 3.21 41.71 -2.60
CA PRO A 356 4.40 41.24 -3.34
C PRO A 356 5.74 41.84 -2.89
N ASN A 357 5.68 43.00 -2.21
CA ASN A 357 6.84 43.74 -1.69
C ASN A 357 7.06 43.54 -0.18
N SER A 358 6.27 42.69 0.49
CA SER A 358 6.49 42.38 1.89
C SER A 358 7.85 41.70 2.10
N PRO A 359 8.52 41.90 3.25
CA PRO A 359 9.77 41.20 3.57
C PRO A 359 9.65 39.69 3.44
N TRP A 360 8.49 39.13 3.81
CA TRP A 360 8.17 37.70 3.67
C TRP A 360 8.10 37.25 2.21
N ALA A 361 7.36 37.96 1.35
CA ALA A 361 7.28 37.63 -0.07
C ALA A 361 8.66 37.71 -0.76
N GLN A 362 9.46 38.71 -0.41
CA GLN A 362 10.81 38.89 -0.95
C GLN A 362 11.77 37.79 -0.48
N ALA A 363 11.72 37.38 0.79
CA ALA A 363 12.51 36.27 1.32
C ALA A 363 12.14 34.94 0.64
N LEU A 364 10.83 34.66 0.50
CA LEU A 364 10.33 33.45 -0.17
C LEU A 364 10.78 33.39 -1.64
N LYS A 365 10.74 34.50 -2.39
CA LYS A 365 11.24 34.56 -3.78
C LYS A 365 12.73 34.21 -3.89
N LYS A 366 13.53 34.47 -2.84
CA LYS A 366 14.96 34.14 -2.78
C LYS A 366 15.23 32.69 -2.34
N GLY A 367 14.22 31.94 -1.92
CA GLY A 367 14.40 30.59 -1.37
C GLY A 367 14.69 30.55 0.13
N GLU A 368 14.51 31.67 0.83
CA GLU A 368 14.64 31.76 2.27
C GLU A 368 13.34 31.28 2.96
N LEU A 369 13.38 31.05 4.28
CA LEU A 369 12.23 30.61 5.09
C LEU A 369 11.64 29.24 4.68
N TRP A 370 12.41 28.42 3.95
CA TRP A 370 12.00 27.09 3.48
C TRP A 370 11.55 26.16 4.62
N ASP A 371 12.04 26.37 5.83
CA ASP A 371 11.70 25.60 7.04
C ASP A 371 10.33 25.96 7.61
N ARG A 372 9.75 27.07 7.16
CA ARG A 372 8.40 27.56 7.52
C ARG A 372 7.38 27.28 6.41
N VAL A 373 7.80 26.76 5.26
CA VAL A 373 6.94 26.49 4.11
C VAL A 373 6.36 25.08 4.20
N GLN A 374 5.07 24.95 3.88
CA GLN A 374 4.40 23.68 3.66
C GLN A 374 3.75 23.65 2.28
N LEU A 375 3.83 22.51 1.60
CA LEU A 375 3.26 22.28 0.27
C LEU A 375 2.18 21.21 0.35
N LEU A 376 1.06 21.44 -0.32
CA LEU A 376 -0.04 20.49 -0.39
C LEU A 376 0.33 19.32 -1.31
N ALA A 377 0.18 18.11 -0.81
CA ALA A 377 0.33 16.87 -1.56
C ALA A 377 -0.63 16.82 -2.75
N ARG A 378 -0.30 15.97 -3.73
CA ARG A 378 -1.15 15.80 -4.93
C ARG A 378 -2.58 15.40 -4.54
N ASP A 379 -2.77 14.53 -3.56
CA ASP A 379 -4.11 14.11 -3.09
C ASP A 379 -4.98 15.23 -2.49
N GLY A 380 -4.40 16.39 -2.17
CA GLY A 380 -5.08 17.51 -1.55
C GLY A 380 -5.42 17.32 -0.06
N ASN A 381 -4.90 16.27 0.58
CA ASN A 381 -5.26 15.89 1.96
C ASN A 381 -4.10 16.07 2.95
N ARG A 382 -2.87 16.28 2.48
CA ARG A 382 -1.68 16.35 3.34
C ARG A 382 -0.76 17.52 2.99
N TYR A 383 -0.25 18.21 4.00
CA TYR A 383 0.87 19.14 3.85
C TYR A 383 2.20 18.47 4.20
N LEU A 384 3.22 18.74 3.39
CA LEU A 384 4.59 18.28 3.60
C LEU A 384 5.60 19.43 3.46
N SER A 385 6.79 19.26 4.02
CA SER A 385 7.90 20.17 3.74
C SER A 385 8.36 20.06 2.28
N PRO A 386 8.92 21.13 1.69
CA PRO A 386 9.41 21.13 0.30
C PRO A 386 10.30 19.94 -0.04
N HIS A 387 11.30 19.62 0.79
CA HIS A 387 12.18 18.47 0.58
C HIS A 387 11.45 17.13 0.58
N ARG A 388 10.48 16.97 1.48
CA ARG A 388 9.75 15.70 1.57
C ARG A 388 8.88 15.49 0.32
N LEU A 389 8.30 16.57 -0.21
CA LEU A 389 7.54 16.51 -1.45
C LEU A 389 8.42 16.29 -2.68
N GLU A 390 9.56 17.00 -2.82
CA GLU A 390 10.52 16.77 -3.92
C GLU A 390 10.98 15.31 -3.98
N TYR A 391 11.23 14.70 -2.82
CA TYR A 391 11.61 13.29 -2.74
C TYR A 391 10.45 12.34 -3.07
N SER A 392 9.25 12.58 -2.52
CA SER A 392 8.12 11.65 -2.68
C SER A 392 7.44 11.74 -4.05
N ASP A 393 7.21 12.96 -4.56
CA ASP A 393 6.53 13.26 -5.83
C ASP A 393 7.22 14.46 -6.52
N PRO A 394 8.36 14.22 -7.20
CA PRO A 394 9.17 15.29 -7.80
C PRO A 394 8.46 16.04 -8.94
N GLU A 395 7.56 15.38 -9.67
CA GLU A 395 6.77 16.01 -10.72
C GLU A 395 5.79 17.02 -10.13
N HIS A 396 5.01 16.60 -9.12
CA HIS A 396 4.07 17.50 -8.41
C HIS A 396 4.81 18.64 -7.72
N PHE A 397 5.95 18.36 -7.10
CA PHE A 397 6.80 19.40 -6.50
C PHE A 397 7.17 20.47 -7.52
N THR A 398 7.66 20.07 -8.69
CA THR A 398 8.09 21.01 -9.74
C THR A 398 6.92 21.84 -10.26
N GLU A 399 5.79 21.20 -10.54
CA GLU A 399 4.57 21.87 -11.01
C GLU A 399 4.05 22.88 -9.97
N LEU A 400 3.95 22.45 -8.71
CA LEU A 400 3.43 23.27 -7.61
C LEU A 400 4.33 24.48 -7.34
N MET A 401 5.65 24.27 -7.24
CA MET A 401 6.61 25.36 -6.99
C MET A 401 6.57 26.42 -8.10
N ASN A 402 6.49 26.00 -9.37
CA ASN A 402 6.33 26.90 -10.51
C ASN A 402 5.01 27.68 -10.44
N ARG A 403 3.91 27.00 -10.11
CA ARG A 403 2.58 27.61 -9.98
C ARG A 403 2.53 28.69 -8.90
N VAL A 404 3.13 28.44 -7.73
CA VAL A 404 3.10 29.39 -6.61
C VAL A 404 4.20 30.45 -6.67
N GLY A 405 5.16 30.30 -7.59
CA GLY A 405 6.27 31.23 -7.78
C GLY A 405 7.40 31.10 -6.74
N LEU A 406 7.60 29.90 -6.17
CA LEU A 406 8.70 29.61 -5.25
C LEU A 406 9.86 28.90 -5.97
N PRO A 407 11.13 29.14 -5.57
CA PRO A 407 12.27 28.50 -6.22
C PRO A 407 12.44 27.04 -5.79
N ALA A 408 12.71 26.16 -6.77
CA ALA A 408 12.93 24.72 -6.54
C ALA A 408 14.07 24.41 -5.55
N SER A 409 14.99 25.36 -5.30
CA SER A 409 16.07 25.22 -4.32
C SER A 409 15.58 24.94 -2.90
N MET A 410 14.34 25.32 -2.54
CA MET A 410 13.75 25.02 -1.23
C MET A 410 13.61 23.51 -0.98
N GLY A 411 13.41 22.70 -2.02
CA GLY A 411 13.32 21.24 -1.89
C GLY A 411 14.62 20.57 -1.45
N ARG A 412 15.76 21.23 -1.71
CA ARG A 412 17.09 20.68 -1.40
C ARG A 412 17.56 21.02 0.01
N GLN A 413 16.73 21.72 0.77
CA GLN A 413 17.05 22.19 2.12
C GLN A 413 16.46 21.23 3.16
N SER A 414 17.25 20.89 4.17
CA SER A 414 16.75 20.15 5.32
C SER A 414 17.57 20.48 6.57
N HIS A 415 16.93 20.45 7.73
CA HIS A 415 17.64 20.53 9.00
C HIS A 415 18.34 19.20 9.32
N ALA A 416 19.38 19.28 10.14
CA ALA A 416 19.91 18.10 10.83
C ALA A 416 18.78 17.41 11.62
N ALA A 417 18.86 16.07 11.72
CA ALA A 417 17.80 15.27 12.35
C ALA A 417 17.46 15.71 13.78
N SER A 418 18.44 16.18 14.56
CA SER A 418 18.25 16.67 15.93
C SER A 418 17.30 17.87 15.99
N ILE A 419 17.55 18.91 15.20
CA ILE A 419 16.73 20.14 15.16
C ILE A 419 15.35 19.87 14.54
N LYS A 420 15.28 18.92 13.61
CA LYS A 420 14.06 18.60 12.86
C LYS A 420 12.92 18.14 13.77
N PHE A 421 13.19 17.22 14.71
CA PHE A 421 12.16 16.70 15.60
C PHE A 421 11.71 17.74 16.64
N GLU A 422 12.63 18.53 17.17
CA GLU A 422 12.30 19.64 18.08
C GLU A 422 11.34 20.65 17.42
N LYS A 423 11.60 21.02 16.16
CA LYS A 423 10.69 21.90 15.40
C LYS A 423 9.34 21.26 15.13
N PHE A 424 9.30 19.96 14.86
CA PHE A 424 8.04 19.25 14.60
C PHE A 424 7.21 19.06 15.87
N ASP A 425 7.84 18.94 17.03
CA ASP A 425 7.13 18.88 18.31
C ASP A 425 6.53 20.23 18.71
N ALA A 426 7.11 21.34 18.24
CA ALA A 426 6.62 22.70 18.50
C ALA A 426 5.39 23.13 17.66
N GLN A 427 5.10 22.44 16.55
CA GLN A 427 3.97 22.80 15.68
C GLN A 427 2.61 22.56 16.37
N ALA A 428 1.53 23.23 15.98
CA ALA A 428 0.20 23.03 16.56
C ALA A 428 -0.30 21.58 16.32
N ALA A 429 -1.03 20.98 17.28
CA ALA A 429 -1.59 19.64 17.07
C ALA A 429 -2.67 19.61 15.97
N VAL A 430 -3.43 20.71 15.87
CA VAL A 430 -4.52 20.90 14.94
C VAL A 430 -4.45 22.30 14.36
N ILE A 431 -4.56 22.40 13.04
CA ILE A 431 -4.76 23.66 12.34
C ILE A 431 -6.03 23.59 11.51
N VAL A 432 -6.71 24.72 11.38
CA VAL A 432 -8.02 24.82 10.73
C VAL A 432 -7.97 25.92 9.67
N ILE A 433 -8.55 25.66 8.51
CA ILE A 433 -8.68 26.68 7.46
C ILE A 433 -9.62 27.80 7.90
N ASN A 434 -9.16 29.04 7.72
CA ASN A 434 -9.93 30.26 7.94
C ASN A 434 -9.57 31.26 6.83
N GLY A 435 -10.34 31.22 5.75
CA GLY A 435 -10.05 31.98 4.53
C GLY A 435 -8.71 31.54 3.89
N PRO A 436 -7.79 32.47 3.57
CA PRO A 436 -6.49 32.14 2.99
C PRO A 436 -5.44 31.67 4.01
N GLU A 437 -5.83 31.47 5.27
CA GLU A 437 -4.93 31.09 6.37
C GLU A 437 -5.30 29.72 6.95
N LEU A 438 -4.31 29.02 7.52
CA LEU A 438 -4.52 27.94 8.46
C LEU A 438 -4.10 28.43 9.85
N ARG A 439 -5.02 28.33 10.81
CA ARG A 439 -4.84 28.85 12.17
C ARG A 439 -4.85 27.70 13.16
N ASP A 440 -4.07 27.85 14.23
CA ASP A 440 -4.30 27.06 15.44
C ASP A 440 -5.78 27.20 15.85
N ILE A 441 -6.44 26.10 16.20
CA ILE A 441 -7.87 26.10 16.54
C ILE A 441 -8.19 27.05 17.69
N HIS A 442 -7.24 27.27 18.61
CA HIS A 442 -7.40 28.13 19.78
C HIS A 442 -7.41 29.63 19.43
N ASP A 443 -7.09 29.99 18.19
CA ASP A 443 -7.14 31.37 17.68
C ASP A 443 -8.44 31.71 16.96
N LEU A 444 -9.31 30.72 16.74
CA LEU A 444 -10.60 30.94 16.09
C LEU A 444 -11.60 31.57 17.07
N SER A 445 -12.41 32.51 16.56
CA SER A 445 -13.53 33.06 17.32
C SER A 445 -14.57 31.95 17.57
N PRO A 446 -15.37 32.04 18.66
CA PRO A 446 -16.44 31.08 18.93
C PRO A 446 -17.42 30.90 17.76
N GLU A 447 -17.70 31.98 17.02
CA GLU A 447 -18.54 31.95 15.81
C GLU A 447 -17.93 31.13 14.68
N ASN A 448 -16.62 31.28 14.45
CA ASN A 448 -15.92 30.51 13.43
C ASN A 448 -15.85 29.03 13.81
N LEU A 449 -15.59 28.71 15.09
CA LEU A 449 -15.54 27.33 15.58
C LEU A 449 -16.86 26.56 15.33
N GLN A 450 -18.02 27.22 15.41
CA GLN A 450 -19.32 26.59 15.14
C GLN A 450 -19.50 26.21 13.66
N ASN A 451 -18.79 26.86 12.74
CA ASN A 451 -18.90 26.64 11.30
C ASN A 451 -17.80 25.72 10.74
N VAL A 452 -16.84 25.30 11.57
CA VAL A 452 -15.74 24.42 11.12
C VAL A 452 -16.29 23.04 10.77
N SER A 453 -16.12 22.64 9.51
CA SER A 453 -16.43 21.28 9.07
C SER A 453 -15.20 20.37 9.25
N THR A 454 -15.40 19.04 9.27
CA THR A 454 -14.27 18.09 9.32
C THR A 454 -13.30 18.22 8.15
N LYS A 455 -13.76 18.78 7.02
CA LYS A 455 -12.94 19.06 5.83
C LYS A 455 -12.04 20.28 5.99
N ASP A 456 -12.29 21.09 7.00
CA ASP A 456 -11.54 22.31 7.29
C ASP A 456 -10.40 22.06 8.29
N VAL A 457 -10.40 20.90 8.94
CA VAL A 457 -9.50 20.53 10.03
C VAL A 457 -8.36 19.65 9.53
N ILE A 458 -7.14 19.97 9.96
CA ILE A 458 -5.93 19.22 9.61
C ILE A 458 -5.13 18.93 10.89
N VAL A 459 -4.64 17.70 11.01
CA VAL A 459 -4.02 17.13 12.21
C VAL A 459 -2.54 16.87 11.97
N ALA A 460 -1.71 17.21 12.97
CA ALA A 460 -0.28 16.91 12.94
C ALA A 460 -0.03 15.39 13.05
N ASP A 461 0.59 14.81 12.02
CA ASP A 461 0.81 13.37 11.94
C ASP A 461 1.89 12.87 12.91
N ARG A 462 1.67 11.66 13.44
CA ARG A 462 2.68 10.90 14.20
C ARG A 462 3.06 9.61 13.47
N ASN A 463 4.31 9.18 13.63
CA ASN A 463 4.78 7.87 13.14
C ASN A 463 4.33 6.74 14.10
N GLU A 464 4.68 5.50 13.76
CA GLU A 464 4.39 4.31 14.57
C GLU A 464 5.00 4.37 15.98
N ASN A 465 6.11 5.11 16.16
CA ASN A 465 6.75 5.35 17.46
C ASN A 465 6.09 6.50 18.26
N GLY A 466 4.99 7.08 17.75
CA GLY A 466 4.30 8.20 18.38
C GLY A 466 5.01 9.56 18.25
N GLN A 467 6.04 9.69 17.42
CA GLN A 467 6.77 10.96 17.21
C GLN A 467 6.16 11.76 16.07
N ARG A 468 6.14 13.09 16.18
CA ARG A 468 5.62 13.96 15.11
C ARG A 468 6.49 13.88 13.86
N THR A 469 5.84 13.80 12.70
CA THR A 469 6.55 13.63 11.41
C THR A 469 6.74 14.91 10.62
N GLY A 470 6.19 16.03 11.13
CA GLY A 470 6.22 17.35 10.49
C GLY A 470 5.23 17.52 9.33
N THR A 471 4.35 16.54 9.12
CA THR A 471 3.25 16.63 8.14
C THR A 471 1.94 16.90 8.87
N TYR A 472 1.00 17.49 8.14
CA TYR A 472 -0.38 17.67 8.58
C TYR A 472 -1.30 16.94 7.60
N THR A 473 -2.20 16.10 8.11
CA THR A 473 -3.18 15.35 7.30
C THR A 473 -4.60 15.73 7.69
N SER A 474 -5.49 15.91 6.73
CA SER A 474 -6.88 16.31 6.97
C SER A 474 -7.60 15.30 7.85
N VAL A 475 -8.52 15.76 8.71
CA VAL A 475 -9.33 14.85 9.56
C VAL A 475 -10.16 13.89 8.71
N ALA A 476 -10.64 14.36 7.55
CA ALA A 476 -11.33 13.52 6.57
C ALA A 476 -10.49 12.29 6.16
N GLU A 477 -9.17 12.44 6.06
CA GLU A 477 -8.26 11.33 5.73
C GLU A 477 -8.05 10.37 6.90
N TYR A 478 -8.04 10.87 8.15
CA TYR A 478 -8.04 10.02 9.35
C TYR A 478 -9.33 9.19 9.47
N GLU A 479 -10.49 9.81 9.22
CA GLU A 479 -11.78 9.14 9.17
C GLU A 479 -11.80 8.07 8.07
N ARG A 480 -11.35 8.42 6.86
CA ARG A 480 -11.27 7.55 5.70
C ARG A 480 -10.37 6.34 5.91
N LEU A 481 -9.19 6.54 6.48
CA LEU A 481 -8.22 5.48 6.77
C LEU A 481 -8.54 4.72 8.06
N GLN A 482 -9.59 5.10 8.79
CA GLN A 482 -9.98 4.53 10.08
C GLN A 482 -8.82 4.55 11.09
N LEU A 483 -8.09 5.66 11.11
CA LEU A 483 -6.93 5.84 11.95
C LEU A 483 -7.31 6.48 13.27
N ARG A 484 -6.65 6.02 14.34
CA ARG A 484 -6.68 6.69 15.63
C ARG A 484 -6.08 8.10 15.50
N LEU A 485 -6.79 9.10 15.99
CA LEU A 485 -6.25 10.45 16.14
C LEU A 485 -5.11 10.45 17.18
N PRO A 486 -4.04 11.23 16.97
CA PRO A 486 -3.08 11.55 18.03
C PRO A 486 -3.79 12.10 19.27
N ALA A 487 -3.35 11.69 20.46
CA ALA A 487 -4.04 12.02 21.71
C ALA A 487 -4.14 13.54 21.98
N ASP A 488 -3.12 14.30 21.58
CA ASP A 488 -3.10 15.76 21.64
C ASP A 488 -4.11 16.38 20.67
N ALA A 489 -4.16 15.90 19.43
CA ALA A 489 -5.15 16.37 18.46
C ALA A 489 -6.58 16.04 18.89
N ALA A 490 -6.81 14.83 19.42
CA ALA A 490 -8.10 14.41 19.95
C ALA A 490 -8.56 15.30 21.12
N GLY A 491 -7.65 15.59 22.07
CA GLY A 491 -7.94 16.48 23.19
C GLY A 491 -8.26 17.91 22.76
N VAL A 492 -7.55 18.41 21.74
CA VAL A 492 -7.79 19.74 21.16
C VAL A 492 -9.14 19.82 20.45
N LEU A 493 -9.58 18.73 19.80
CA LEU A 493 -10.87 18.64 19.13
C LEU A 493 -12.04 18.28 20.07
N GLY A 494 -11.76 17.87 21.31
CA GLY A 494 -12.78 17.38 22.23
C GLY A 494 -13.38 16.02 21.82
N GLU A 495 -12.63 15.23 21.04
CA GLU A 495 -13.07 13.97 20.48
C GLU A 495 -12.32 12.79 21.13
N ALA A 496 -12.91 11.60 21.08
CA ALA A 496 -12.20 10.40 21.50
C ALA A 496 -11.08 10.08 20.50
N ALA A 497 -9.89 9.71 20.99
CA ALA A 497 -8.74 9.44 20.12
C ALA A 497 -9.02 8.29 19.13
N ASP A 498 -9.84 7.32 19.53
CA ASP A 498 -10.28 6.15 18.79
C ASP A 498 -11.57 6.35 17.98
N LYS A 499 -12.09 7.58 17.88
CA LYS A 499 -13.35 7.92 17.17
C LYS A 499 -13.51 7.25 15.80
N TYR A 500 -12.43 7.13 15.03
CA TYR A 500 -12.45 6.54 13.69
C TYR A 500 -11.87 5.11 13.61
N SER A 501 -11.19 4.65 14.66
CA SER A 501 -10.53 3.35 14.66
C SER A 501 -11.57 2.23 14.68
N ARG A 502 -11.31 1.14 13.96
CA ARG A 502 -12.14 -0.08 14.02
C ARG A 502 -12.22 -0.69 15.42
N ASP A 503 -11.23 -0.40 16.28
CA ASP A 503 -11.22 -0.86 17.68
C ASP A 503 -12.25 -0.13 18.56
N PHE A 504 -12.92 0.91 18.04
CA PHE A 504 -14.09 1.49 18.69
C PHE A 504 -15.24 0.48 18.64
N VAL A 505 -15.24 -0.46 19.59
CA VAL A 505 -16.36 -1.36 19.88
C VAL A 505 -17.56 -0.46 20.15
N ARG A 506 -18.42 -0.31 19.15
CA ARG A 506 -19.75 0.31 19.28
C ARG A 506 -20.39 -0.29 20.54
N PRO A 507 -20.96 0.52 21.46
CA PRO A 507 -21.65 -0.03 22.63
C PRO A 507 -22.62 -1.10 22.12
N GLU A 508 -22.54 -2.32 22.67
CA GLU A 508 -23.44 -3.40 22.30
C GLU A 508 -24.87 -2.85 22.36
N PRO A 509 -25.71 -2.98 21.31
CA PRO A 509 -27.07 -2.48 21.37
C PRO A 509 -27.74 -3.11 22.59
N ALA A 510 -28.42 -2.28 23.39
CA ALA A 510 -29.12 -2.71 24.61
C ALA A 510 -30.22 -3.78 24.38
N SER A 511 -30.41 -4.21 23.13
CA SER A 511 -31.21 -5.35 22.75
C SER A 511 -30.51 -6.11 21.62
N ARG A 512 -30.43 -7.44 21.76
CA ARG A 512 -29.98 -8.32 20.67
C ARG A 512 -30.92 -8.13 19.48
N PRO A 513 -30.42 -8.11 18.23
CA PRO A 513 -31.29 -8.21 17.07
C PRO A 513 -32.10 -9.51 17.20
N ILE A 514 -33.42 -9.41 17.10
CA ILE A 514 -34.33 -10.55 17.08
C ILE A 514 -33.85 -11.52 15.99
N SER A 515 -33.40 -12.70 16.41
CA SER A 515 -33.09 -13.81 15.50
C SER A 515 -34.41 -14.31 14.92
N ASP A 516 -34.62 -14.07 13.62
CA ASP A 516 -35.75 -14.64 12.89
C ASP A 516 -35.48 -16.13 12.65
N SER A 517 -36.13 -16.96 13.47
CA SER A 517 -36.02 -18.42 13.51
C SER A 517 -36.87 -19.15 12.46
N ARG A 518 -37.16 -18.52 11.30
CA ARG A 518 -38.12 -19.05 10.32
C ARG A 518 -37.53 -19.36 8.94
N ARG A 519 -36.48 -20.17 8.84
CA ARG A 519 -36.21 -20.97 7.63
C ARG A 519 -35.67 -22.38 7.95
N ILE A 520 -36.64 -23.29 7.92
CA ILE A 520 -36.67 -24.75 8.04
C ILE A 520 -35.94 -25.37 6.82
N TYR A 521 -35.11 -26.41 6.93
CA TYR A 521 -35.37 -27.85 6.65
C TYR A 521 -33.94 -28.48 6.60
N GLU A 522 -33.55 -29.52 7.33
CA GLU A 522 -34.02 -30.91 7.26
C GLU A 522 -33.43 -31.73 8.43
N SER A 523 -34.34 -32.38 9.18
CA SER A 523 -34.25 -33.74 9.75
C SER A 523 -32.89 -34.37 10.13
N ARG A 524 -32.71 -34.64 11.44
CA ARG A 524 -32.80 -36.00 12.02
C ARG A 524 -32.75 -35.97 13.56
N PRO A 525 -33.71 -36.58 14.27
CA PRO A 525 -33.73 -36.62 15.74
C PRO A 525 -33.32 -37.99 16.32
N ARG A 526 -33.08 -37.96 17.64
CA ARG A 526 -32.92 -39.06 18.62
C ARG A 526 -31.49 -39.64 18.69
N SER A 527 -30.89 -39.83 19.86
CA SER A 527 -31.46 -40.07 21.20
C SER A 527 -30.44 -39.79 22.32
N GLN A 528 -30.98 -39.35 23.47
CA GLN A 528 -30.70 -39.72 24.88
C GLN A 528 -29.35 -40.39 25.20
N SER A 529 -28.62 -40.00 26.24
CA SER A 529 -29.03 -40.03 27.66
C SER A 529 -27.95 -39.36 28.54
N VAL A 530 -28.30 -38.38 29.39
CA VAL A 530 -28.51 -38.48 30.86
C VAL A 530 -27.32 -37.92 31.68
N ASN A 531 -27.62 -36.86 32.42
CA ASN A 531 -26.83 -36.23 33.48
C ASN A 531 -26.73 -37.11 34.73
N SER A 532 -25.63 -37.02 35.49
CA SER A 532 -25.61 -36.52 36.88
C SER A 532 -24.32 -36.91 37.62
N PHE A 533 -23.42 -35.94 37.83
CA PHE A 533 -22.93 -35.43 39.13
C PHE A 533 -22.10 -34.18 38.89
#